data_AF-A0A6M4X3D7-F1
#
_entry.id   AF-A0A6M4X3D7-F1
#
_cell.length_a   1.000
_cell.length_b   1.000
_cell.length_c   1.000
_cell.angle_alpha   90.00
_cell.angle_beta   90.00
_cell.angle_gamma   90.00
#
_symmetry.space_group_name_H-M   'P 1'
#
loop_
_entity.id
_entity.type
_entity.pdbx_description
1 polymer ?
#
loop_
_entity_poly.entity_id
_entity_poly.type
_entity_poly.pdbx_seq_one_letter_code
_entity_poly.pdbx_strand_id
1 'polypeptide(L)'
;MHIRKVVGRVTYRACDECAEGVITDVVLDEPFRDCGLGTRALSHLRSKYPDVTWRTTLDRRLTRDLLRRMRIPRAAVGGNCSHGRPGVMAPAGM
;
A
#
# COMPACT_ATOMS: atom_id res chain seq x y z
N MET A 1 -22.23 -18.36 16.43
CA MET A 1 -22.26 -17.60 15.16
C MET A 1 -21.13 -16.59 15.19
N HIS A 2 -20.13 -16.69 14.30
CA HIS A 2 -19.04 -15.72 14.23
C HIS A 2 -19.34 -14.68 13.15
N ILE A 3 -19.52 -13.42 13.55
CA ILE A 3 -19.69 -12.31 12.62
C ILE A 3 -18.30 -11.87 12.18
N ARG A 4 -18.03 -11.93 10.86
CA ARG A 4 -16.82 -11.35 10.28
C ARG A 4 -17.05 -9.86 10.10
N LYS A 5 -16.23 -9.03 10.76
CA LYS A 5 -16.25 -7.58 10.59
C LYS A 5 -14.92 -7.14 9.96
N VAL A 6 -15.00 -6.21 9.02
CA VAL A 6 -13.81 -5.50 8.53
C VAL A 6 -13.40 -4.48 9.60
N VAL A 7 -12.20 -4.64 10.13
CA VAL A 7 -11.64 -3.82 11.23
C VAL A 7 -10.54 -2.85 10.76
N GLY A 8 -10.29 -2.81 9.45
CA GLY A 8 -9.27 -1.97 8.84
C GLY A 8 -9.16 -2.17 7.33
N ARG A 9 -8.46 -1.25 6.67
CA ARG A 9 -8.26 -1.21 5.22
C ARG A 9 -6.88 -0.68 4.88
N VAL A 10 -6.23 -1.30 3.89
CA VAL A 10 -5.02 -0.79 3.26
C VAL A 10 -5.38 -0.42 1.82
N THR A 11 -5.18 0.83 1.46
CA THR A 11 -5.38 1.33 0.10
C THR A 11 -4.01 1.52 -0.54
N TYR A 12 -3.84 0.91 -1.71
CA TYR A 12 -2.57 0.95 -2.44
C TYR A 12 -2.81 1.00 -3.94
N ARG A 13 -1.77 1.39 -4.65
CA ARG A 13 -1.64 1.26 -6.10
C ARG A 13 -0.39 0.44 -6.37
N ALA A 14 -0.50 -0.59 -7.19
CA ALA A 14 0.65 -1.37 -7.64
C ALA A 14 0.69 -1.35 -9.17
N CYS A 15 1.89 -1.40 -9.72
CA CYS A 15 2.14 -1.55 -11.14
C CYS A 15 2.93 -2.84 -11.32
N ASP A 16 2.31 -3.83 -11.96
CA ASP A 16 2.94 -5.13 -12.21
C ASP A 16 4.10 -5.01 -13.22
N GLU A 17 4.01 -4.07 -14.17
CA GLU A 17 5.05 -3.82 -15.18
C GLU A 17 6.33 -3.21 -14.60
N CYS A 18 6.20 -2.28 -13.64
CA CYS A 18 7.35 -1.66 -12.97
C CYS A 18 7.78 -2.39 -11.69
N ALA A 19 7.00 -3.38 -11.24
CA ALA A 19 7.16 -3.99 -9.92
C ALA A 19 7.26 -2.95 -8.79
N GLU A 20 6.49 -1.86 -8.88
CA GLU A 20 6.46 -0.78 -7.89
C GLU A 20 5.06 -0.64 -7.29
N GLY A 21 5.01 -0.39 -5.98
CA GLY A 21 3.76 -0.24 -5.24
C GLY A 21 3.80 0.97 -4.31
N VAL A 22 2.71 1.73 -4.27
CA VAL A 22 2.55 2.89 -3.40
C VAL A 22 1.33 2.68 -2.50
N ILE A 23 1.57 2.66 -1.20
CA ILE A 23 0.52 2.66 -0.18
C ILE A 23 0.07 4.10 0.01
N THR A 24 -1.21 4.34 -0.25
CA THR A 24 -1.81 5.68 -0.17
C THR A 24 -2.61 5.88 1.10
N ASP A 25 -3.13 4.80 1.70
CA ASP A 25 -3.87 4.88 2.95
C ASP A 25 -3.79 3.59 3.77
N VAL A 26 -3.81 3.74 5.10
CA VAL A 26 -3.90 2.63 6.05
C VAL A 26 -4.81 3.08 7.19
N VAL A 27 -5.98 2.46 7.28
CA VAL A 27 -6.98 2.75 8.31
C VAL A 27 -7.18 1.50 9.14
N LEU A 28 -7.15 1.66 10.46
CA LEU A 28 -7.47 0.62 11.44
C LEU A 28 -8.44 1.23 12.46
N ASP A 29 -9.50 0.50 12.77
CA ASP A 29 -10.42 0.85 13.86
C ASP A 29 -9.61 1.02 15.17
N GLU A 30 -9.91 2.04 15.98
CA GLU A 30 -9.23 2.35 17.26
C GLU A 30 -8.77 1.12 18.07
N PRO A 31 -9.66 0.17 18.42
CA PRO A 31 -9.31 -0.95 19.31
C PRO A 31 -8.26 -1.89 18.71
N PHE A 32 -7.98 -1.79 17.41
CA PHE A 32 -7.13 -2.69 16.66
C PHE A 32 -5.81 -2.06 16.22
N ARG A 33 -5.57 -0.79 16.56
CA ARG A 33 -4.37 -0.03 16.14
C ARG A 33 -3.08 -0.63 16.73
N ASP A 34 -3.12 -1.10 17.97
CA ASP A 34 -1.94 -1.63 18.67
C ASP A 34 -1.84 -3.16 18.68
N CYS A 35 -2.84 -3.87 18.15
CA CYS A 35 -2.87 -5.34 18.11
C CYS A 35 -1.97 -5.96 17.02
N GLY A 36 -1.15 -5.16 16.33
CA GLY A 36 -0.28 -5.64 15.24
C GLY A 36 -1.03 -5.97 13.94
N LEU A 37 -2.31 -5.62 13.82
CA LEU A 37 -3.10 -5.86 12.60
C LEU A 37 -2.56 -5.10 11.39
N GLY A 38 -2.05 -3.88 11.59
CA GLY A 38 -1.36 -3.15 10.53
C GLY A 38 -0.13 -3.91 10.00
N THR A 39 0.68 -4.47 10.89
CA THR A 39 1.86 -5.28 10.51
C THR A 39 1.40 -6.51 9.74
N ARG A 40 0.38 -7.22 10.26
CA ARG A 40 -0.14 -8.43 9.60
C ARG A 40 -0.70 -8.14 8.21
N ALA A 41 -1.44 -7.05 8.05
CA ALA A 41 -1.99 -6.63 6.77
C ALA A 41 -0.88 -6.30 5.75
N LEU A 42 0.16 -5.58 6.18
CA LEU A 42 1.28 -5.24 5.31
C LEU A 42 2.17 -6.44 4.99
N SER A 43 2.40 -7.36 5.93
CA SER A 43 3.09 -8.62 5.66
C SER A 43 2.32 -9.48 4.67
N HIS A 44 0.98 -9.53 4.80
CA HIS A 44 0.14 -10.22 3.83
C HIS A 44 0.22 -9.57 2.45
N LEU A 45 0.20 -8.23 2.38
CA LEU A 45 0.38 -7.49 1.14
C LEU A 45 1.72 -7.83 0.46
N ARG A 46 2.83 -7.84 1.22
CA ARG A 46 4.16 -8.22 0.71
C ARG A 46 4.23 -9.68 0.26
N SER A 47 3.57 -10.58 0.98
CA SER A 47 3.51 -11.99 0.58
C SER A 47 2.70 -12.19 -0.70
N LYS A 48 1.68 -11.37 -0.94
CA LYS A 48 0.86 -11.43 -2.15
C LYS A 48 1.57 -10.86 -3.37
N TYR A 49 2.44 -9.87 -3.16
CA TYR A 49 3.22 -9.20 -4.19
C TYR A 49 4.70 -9.17 -3.80
N PRO A 50 5.40 -10.32 -3.90
CA PRO A 50 6.77 -10.46 -3.41
C PRO A 50 7.77 -9.63 -4.21
N ASP A 51 7.53 -9.47 -5.51
CA ASP A 51 8.42 -8.74 -6.43
C ASP A 51 8.20 -7.23 -6.39
N VAL A 52 7.14 -6.76 -5.72
CA VAL A 52 6.78 -5.35 -5.69
C VAL A 52 7.58 -4.59 -4.63
N THR A 53 8.27 -3.54 -5.08
CA THR A 53 8.93 -2.58 -4.21
C THR A 53 7.91 -1.58 -3.66
N TRP A 54 7.60 -1.72 -2.37
CA TRP A 54 6.59 -0.90 -1.69
C TRP A 54 7.17 0.43 -1.17
N ARG A 55 6.46 1.52 -1.46
CA ARG A 55 6.67 2.88 -0.93
C ARG A 55 5.36 3.41 -0.33
N THR A 56 5.41 4.54 0.37
CA THR A 56 4.23 5.15 1.02
C THR A 56 4.18 6.66 0.82
N THR A 57 2.98 7.21 0.62
CA THR A 57 2.77 8.67 0.64
C THR A 57 2.34 9.19 2.01
N LEU A 58 2.14 8.29 2.97
CA LEU A 58 1.61 8.62 4.30
C LEU A 58 2.66 9.30 5.18
N ASP A 59 2.24 10.38 5.84
CA ASP A 59 3.06 11.12 6.81
C ASP A 59 2.54 11.02 8.26
N ARG A 60 1.31 10.51 8.46
CA ARG A 60 0.65 10.47 9.78
C ARG A 60 1.48 9.73 10.82
N ARG A 61 1.57 10.28 12.04
CA ARG A 61 2.37 9.73 13.15
C ARG A 61 2.07 8.25 13.44
N LEU A 62 0.79 7.88 13.49
CA LEU A 62 0.36 6.50 13.77
C LEU A 62 0.81 5.51 12.70
N THR A 63 0.74 5.88 11.42
CA THR A 63 1.16 4.99 10.33
C THR A 63 2.67 5.02 10.12
N ARG A 64 3.35 6.10 10.53
CA ARG A 64 4.80 6.25 10.42
C ARG A 64 5.56 5.16 11.19
N ASP A 65 5.15 4.84 12.42
CA ASP A 65 5.80 3.80 13.21
C ASP A 65 5.61 2.41 12.58
N LEU A 66 4.41 2.13 12.09
CA LEU A 66 4.11 0.90 11.33
C LEU A 66 4.97 0.79 10.07
N LEU A 67 5.04 1.85 9.26
CA LEU A 67 5.78 1.87 8.00
C LEU A 67 7.29 1.76 8.23
N ARG A 68 7.81 2.38 9.29
CA ARG A 68 9.21 2.24 9.73
C ARG A 68 9.53 0.80 10.13
N ARG A 69 8.68 0.17 10.95
CA ARG A 69 8.83 -1.25 11.33
C ARG A 69 8.83 -2.16 10.09
N MET A 70 8.00 -1.85 9.11
CA MET A 70 7.92 -2.60 7.84
C MET A 70 8.99 -2.22 6.81
N ARG A 71 9.87 -1.25 7.11
CA ARG A 71 10.89 -0.69 6.22
C ARG A 71 10.31 -0.22 4.88
N ILE A 72 9.14 0.42 4.91
CA ILE A 72 8.50 0.99 3.72
C ILE A 72 8.92 2.46 3.61
N PRO A 73 9.79 2.84 2.67
CA PRO A 73 10.25 4.21 2.52
C PRO A 73 9.14 5.10 1.97
N ARG A 74 9.25 6.40 2.24
CA ARG A 74 8.35 7.41 1.67
C ARG A 74 8.60 7.52 0.17
N ALA A 75 7.54 7.54 -0.61
CA ALA A 75 7.63 7.82 -2.04
C ALA A 75 8.09 9.27 -2.24
N ALA A 76 9.12 9.49 -3.06
CA ALA A 76 9.44 10.81 -3.55
C ALA A 76 8.28 11.30 -4.43
N VAL A 77 7.87 12.55 -4.25
CA VAL A 77 6.89 13.22 -5.11
C VAL A 77 7.48 13.24 -6.52
N GLY A 78 7.05 12.32 -7.39
CA GLY A 78 7.63 12.13 -8.73
C GLY A 78 7.82 10.66 -9.13
N GLY A 79 7.79 9.73 -8.18
CA GLY A 79 7.83 8.29 -8.45
C GLY A 79 6.47 7.71 -8.85
N ASN A 80 5.73 8.39 -9.72
CA ASN A 80 4.53 7.83 -10.33
C ASN A 80 5.00 7.13 -11.60
N CYS A 81 5.13 5.80 -11.56
CA CYS A 81 5.31 5.02 -12.79
C CYS A 81 4.29 5.49 -13.82
N SER A 82 4.72 5.72 -15.07
CA SER A 82 3.85 6.19 -16.16
C SER A 82 2.62 5.30 -16.37
N HIS A 83 2.71 4.03 -15.95
CA HIS A 83 1.65 3.02 -15.97
C HIS A 83 0.62 3.15 -14.83
N GLY A 84 0.90 3.94 -13.79
CA GLY A 84 0.00 4.21 -12.67
C GLY A 84 -1.05 5.31 -12.96
N ARG A 85 -1.02 5.89 -14.16
CA ARG A 85 -2.05 6.78 -14.67
C ARG A 85 -3.09 5.91 -15.38
N PRO A 86 -4.31 5.73 -14.83
CA PRO A 86 -5.38 5.12 -15.61
C PRO A 86 -5.66 6.06 -16.79
N GLY A 87 -5.23 5.67 -17.97
CA GLY A 87 -5.46 6.40 -19.23
C GLY A 87 -4.27 7.21 -19.72
N VAL A 88 -3.27 6.52 -20.30
CA VAL A 88 -2.92 6.78 -21.70
C VAL A 88 -2.89 5.41 -22.38
N MET A 89 -4.06 5.01 -22.92
CA MET A 89 -4.08 4.09 -24.04
C MET A 89 -3.25 4.77 -25.14
N ALA A 90 -2.08 4.21 -25.45
CA ALA A 90 -1.44 4.50 -26.72
C ALA A 90 -2.32 3.86 -27.82
N PRO A 91 -2.89 4.61 -28.77
CA PRO A 91 -3.42 3.99 -29.97
C PRO A 91 -2.24 3.43 -30.76
N ALA A 92 -2.20 2.09 -30.88
CA ALA A 92 -1.42 1.44 -31.91
C ALA A 92 -2.16 1.59 -33.25
N GLY A 93 -1.42 1.94 -34.31
CA GLY A 93 -1.84 1.93 -35.71
C GLY A 93 -1.92 3.32 -36.32
N MET A 94 -1.25 3.65 -37.43
CA MET A 94 -0.81 2.83 -38.57
C MET A 94 0.64 3.10 -38.97
#